data_AF-A0A2V7IEP3-F1
#
_entry.id   AF-A0A2V7IEP3-F1
#
_cell.length_a   1.000
_cell.length_b   1.000
_cell.length_c   1.000
_cell.angle_alpha   90.00
_cell.angle_beta   90.00
_cell.angle_gamma   90.00
#
_symmetry.space_group_name_H-M   'P 1'
#
loop_
_entity.id
_entity.type
_entity.pdbx_description
1 polymer ?
#
loop_
_entity_poly.entity_id
_entity_poly.type
_entity_poly.pdbx_seq_one_letter_code
_entity_poly.pdbx_strand_id
1 'polypeptide(L)'
;MRIGKLTRLSGCTVKAVRFYEAIGLLPRPARSPSGYRLYTEQDLVRLAFIQRAKLMGLPLGRIKDLVVHLSEKECARAEDEGARAIGTYERARH
;
A
#
# COMPACT_ATOMS: atom_id res chain seq x y z
N MET A 1 -9.61 -0.82 6.14
CA MET A 1 -9.32 -2.28 6.16
C MET A 1 -8.30 -2.62 7.25
N ARG A 2 -8.31 -3.84 7.81
CA ARG A 2 -7.28 -4.29 8.80
C ARG A 2 -6.00 -4.76 8.10
N ILE A 3 -4.90 -4.86 8.85
CA ILE A 3 -3.59 -5.28 8.33
C ILE A 3 -3.63 -6.61 7.56
N GLY A 4 -4.41 -7.60 8.02
CA GLY A 4 -4.52 -8.89 7.33
C GLY A 4 -5.15 -8.80 5.95
N LYS A 5 -6.15 -7.92 5.77
CA LYS A 5 -6.72 -7.65 4.43
C LYS A 5 -5.72 -6.90 3.56
N LEU A 6 -5.02 -5.92 4.14
CA LEU A 6 -4.00 -5.14 3.42
C LEU A 6 -2.85 -6.02 2.91
N THR A 7 -2.29 -6.89 3.75
CA THR A 7 -1.18 -7.78 3.38
C THR A 7 -1.60 -8.80 2.33
N ARG A 8 -2.84 -9.30 2.40
CA ARG A 8 -3.38 -10.21 1.40
C ARG A 8 -3.54 -9.55 0.03
N LEU A 9 -3.97 -8.29 0.00
CA LEU A 9 -4.15 -7.53 -1.25
C LEU A 9 -2.83 -7.01 -1.83
N SER A 10 -1.91 -6.55 -0.99
CA SER A 10 -0.61 -5.98 -1.42
C SER A 10 0.45 -7.04 -1.72
N GLY A 11 0.28 -8.27 -1.24
CA GLY A 11 1.34 -9.28 -1.22
C GLY A 11 2.50 -8.94 -0.26
N CYS A 12 2.42 -7.85 0.50
CA CYS A 12 3.40 -7.52 1.53
C CYS A 12 3.18 -8.36 2.79
N THR A 13 4.25 -8.65 3.52
CA THR A 13 4.13 -9.26 4.85
C THR A 13 3.73 -8.23 5.90
N VAL A 14 3.12 -8.69 6.99
CA VAL A 14 2.81 -7.84 8.17
C VAL A 14 4.07 -7.11 8.68
N LYS A 15 5.21 -7.80 8.68
CA LYS A 15 6.51 -7.24 9.09
C LYS A 15 6.94 -6.10 8.17
N ALA A 16 6.79 -6.27 6.85
CA ALA A 16 7.13 -5.24 5.88
C ALA A 16 6.24 -3.99 6.04
N VAL A 17 4.92 -4.16 6.21
CA VAL A 17 4.00 -3.03 6.43
C VAL A 17 4.40 -2.24 7.68
N ARG A 18 4.62 -2.92 8.81
CA ARG A 18 5.06 -2.27 10.05
C ARG A 18 6.43 -1.59 9.93
N PHE A 19 7.34 -2.18 9.17
CA PHE A 19 8.65 -1.59 8.90
C PHE A 19 8.51 -0.31 8.08
N TYR A 20 7.67 -0.30 7.04
CA TYR A 20 7.38 0.88 6.23
C TYR A 20 6.69 1.99 7.03
N GLU A 21 5.80 1.65 7.97
CA GLU A 21 5.25 2.60 8.94
C GLU A 21 6.36 3.21 9.82
N ALA A 22 7.29 2.39 10.32
CA ALA A 22 8.34 2.82 11.24
C ALA A 22 9.33 3.80 10.60
N ILE A 23 9.69 3.59 9.33
CA ILE A 23 10.62 4.46 8.59
C ILE A 23 9.91 5.65 7.90
N GLY A 24 8.58 5.73 8.03
CA GLY A 24 7.76 6.78 7.43
C GLY A 24 7.60 6.66 5.91
N LEU A 25 7.71 5.45 5.36
CA LEU A 25 7.39 5.15 3.97
C LEU A 25 5.87 4.99 3.76
N LEU A 26 5.19 4.53 4.80
CA LEU A 26 3.74 4.45 4.87
C LEU A 26 3.25 5.38 6.00
N PRO A 27 2.20 6.18 5.79
CA PRO A 27 1.64 7.00 6.85
C PRO A 27 1.16 6.12 8.01
N ARG A 28 1.19 6.67 9.23
CA ARG A 28 0.66 5.97 10.39
C ARG A 28 -0.84 5.75 10.19
N PRO A 29 -1.35 4.50 10.22
CA PRO A 29 -2.76 4.23 9.98
C PRO A 29 -3.61 4.80 11.12
N ALA A 30 -4.84 5.19 10.78
CA ALA A 30 -5.85 5.51 11.76
C ALA A 30 -6.13 4.30 12.67
N ARG A 31 -6.71 4.54 13.85
CA ARG A 31 -7.13 3.46 14.75
C ARG A 31 -8.65 3.40 14.80
N SER A 32 -9.20 2.18 14.86
CA SER A 32 -10.61 1.97 15.16
C SER A 32 -10.91 2.37 16.62
N PRO A 33 -12.18 2.56 16.99
CA PRO A 33 -12.58 2.76 18.40
C PRO A 33 -12.10 1.63 19.32
N SER A 34 -12.03 0.40 18.79
CA SER A 34 -11.48 -0.78 19.46
C SER A 34 -9.94 -0.91 19.43
N GLY A 35 -9.23 0.10 18.90
CA GLY A 35 -7.76 0.17 18.93
C GLY A 35 -7.02 -0.53 17.78
N TYR A 36 -7.72 -1.09 16.79
CA TYR A 36 -7.07 -1.75 15.64
C TYR A 36 -6.58 -0.74 14.61
N ARG A 37 -5.44 -1.02 13.96
CA ARG A 37 -4.95 -0.24 12.81
C ARG A 37 -5.90 -0.40 11.61
N LEU A 38 -6.28 0.73 11.03
CA LEU A 38 -7.12 0.85 9.85
C LEU A 38 -6.33 1.46 8.71
N TYR A 39 -6.25 0.72 7.61
CA TYR A 39 -5.61 1.09 6.36
C TYR A 39 -6.65 1.45 5.31
N THR A 40 -6.28 2.33 4.40
CA THR A 40 -7.09 2.81 3.29
C THR A 40 -6.68 2.13 1.98
N GLU A 41 -7.44 2.37 0.92
CA GLU A 41 -7.05 1.93 -0.43
C GLU A 41 -5.82 2.70 -0.93
N GLN A 42 -5.66 3.96 -0.51
CA GLN A 42 -4.43 4.71 -0.81
C GLN A 42 -3.19 4.03 -0.21
N ASP A 43 -3.31 3.41 0.96
CA ASP A 43 -2.21 2.64 1.56
C ASP A 43 -1.87 1.41 0.71
N LEU A 44 -2.87 0.80 0.07
CA LEU A 44 -2.66 -0.31 -0.87
C LEU A 44 -1.90 0.17 -2.11
N VAL A 45 -2.31 1.30 -2.70
CA VAL A 45 -1.63 1.92 -3.86
C VAL A 45 -0.17 2.27 -3.52
N ARG A 46 0.07 2.87 -2.34
CA ARG A 46 1.42 3.17 -1.86
C ARG A 46 2.26 1.90 -1.72
N LEU A 47 1.72 0.84 -1.13
CA LEU A 47 2.43 -0.44 -1.00
C LEU A 47 2.78 -1.05 -2.37
N ALA A 48 1.87 -1.00 -3.33
CA ALA A 48 2.13 -1.48 -4.69
C ALA A 48 3.27 -0.69 -5.36
N PHE A 49 3.27 0.64 -5.20
CA PHE A 49 4.35 1.49 -5.70
C PHE A 49 5.70 1.15 -5.06
N ILE A 50 5.74 1.01 -3.73
CA ILE A 50 6.96 0.65 -2.99
C ILE A 50 7.53 -0.67 -3.51
N GLN A 51 6.69 -1.66 -3.76
CA GLN A 51 7.13 -2.96 -4.27
C GLN A 51 7.68 -2.86 -5.69
N ARG A 52 7.01 -2.14 -6.60
CA ARG A 52 7.49 -1.89 -7.97
C ARG A 52 8.83 -1.15 -7.96
N ALA A 53 8.98 -0.11 -7.14
CA ALA A 53 10.21 0.66 -7.05
C ALA A 53 11.38 -0.16 -6.49
N LYS A 54 11.12 -1.04 -5.51
CA LYS A 54 12.14 -1.98 -5.00
C LYS A 54 12.59 -2.98 -6.08
N LEU A 55 11.69 -3.47 -6.92
CA LEU A 55 12.03 -4.36 -8.04
C LEU A 55 12.95 -3.66 -9.07
N MET A 56 12.86 -2.34 -9.19
CA MET A 56 13.74 -1.52 -10.03
C MET A 56 15.10 -1.22 -9.35
N GLY A 57 15.36 -1.74 -8.15
CA GLY A 57 16.61 -1.52 -7.43
C GLY A 57 16.72 -0.14 -6.77
N LEU A 58 15.63 0.63 -6.66
CA LEU A 58 15.66 1.92 -5.99
C LEU A 58 15.90 1.76 -4.49
N PRO A 59 16.81 2.54 -3.88
CA PRO A 59 17.01 2.52 -2.44
C PRO A 59 15.79 3.12 -1.73
N LEU A 60 15.48 2.61 -0.54
CA LEU A 60 14.29 3.02 0.23
C LEU A 60 14.21 4.53 0.48
N GLY A 61 15.34 5.21 0.64
CA GLY A 61 15.38 6.68 0.76
C GLY A 61 14.78 7.38 -0.47
N ARG A 62 15.19 6.97 -1.67
CA ARG A 62 14.63 7.51 -2.92
C ARG A 62 13.16 7.16 -3.10
N ILE A 63 12.77 5.95 -2.68
CA ILE A 63 11.35 5.54 -2.71
C ILE A 63 10.52 6.43 -1.79
N LYS A 64 11.04 6.80 -0.61
CA LYS A 64 10.36 7.69 0.33
C LYS A 64 10.05 9.04 -0.31
N ASP A 65 11.04 9.63 -0.98
CA ASP A 65 10.88 10.92 -1.66
C ASP A 65 9.78 10.85 -2.73
N LEU A 66 9.74 9.75 -3.50
CA LEU A 66 8.73 9.55 -4.54
C LEU A 66 7.32 9.33 -3.96
N VAL A 67 7.21 8.58 -2.87
CA VAL A 67 5.91 8.25 -2.26
C VAL A 67 5.21 9.48 -1.66
N VAL A 68 5.97 10.47 -1.17
CA VAL A 68 5.41 11.73 -0.64
C VAL A 68 4.63 12.50 -1.73
N HIS A 69 5.09 12.43 -2.98
CA HIS A 69 4.45 13.12 -4.11
C HIS A 69 3.25 12.38 -4.71
N LEU A 70 3.02 11.11 -4.34
CA LEU A 70 1.90 10.32 -4.86
C LEU A 70 0.53 10.86 -4.41
N SER A 71 0.46 11.73 -3.38
CA SER A 71 -0.82 12.24 -2.87
C SER A 71 -1.44 13.36 -3.72
N GLU A 72 -0.68 14.04 -4.57
CA GLU A 72 -1.18 15.19 -5.34
C GLU A 72 -1.47 14.88 -6.82
N LYS A 73 -0.78 13.92 -7.45
CA LYS A 73 -0.86 13.71 -8.91
C LYS A 73 -1.45 12.37 -9.37
N GLU A 74 -1.41 11.33 -8.54
CA GLU A 74 -1.68 9.96 -9.01
C GLU A 74 -3.09 9.42 -8.70
N CYS A 75 -3.94 10.20 -8.01
CA CYS A 75 -5.35 9.84 -7.82
C CYS A 75 -6.09 9.67 -9.17
N ALA A 76 -5.62 10.33 -10.23
CA ALA A 76 -6.23 10.26 -11.56
C ALA A 76 -5.77 9.07 -12.44
N ARG A 77 -4.70 8.33 -12.06
CA ARG A 77 -4.12 7.26 -12.91
C ARG A 77 -4.12 5.88 -12.25
N ALA A 78 -4.05 5.83 -10.91
CA ALA A 78 -4.04 4.56 -10.16
C ALA A 78 -5.43 3.90 -10.02
N GLU A 79 -6.53 4.64 -10.25
CA GLU A 79 -7.89 4.08 -10.23
C GLU A 79 -8.10 3.01 -11.33
N ASP A 80 -7.46 3.16 -12.49
CA ASP A 80 -7.62 2.26 -13.64
C ASP A 80 -6.86 0.92 -13.51
N GLU A 81 -5.74 0.88 -12.79
CA GLU A 81 -4.98 -0.35 -12.53
C GLU A 81 -5.42 -1.06 -11.24
N GLY A 82 -5.79 -0.30 -10.20
CA GLY A 82 -6.24 -0.84 -8.91
C GLY A 82 -7.57 -1.58 -9.01
N ALA A 83 -8.53 -1.06 -9.78
CA ALA A 83 -9.82 -1.70 -10.01
C ALA A 83 -9.68 -3.06 -10.74
N ARG A 84 -8.71 -3.20 -11.65
CA ARG A 84 -8.42 -4.47 -12.34
C ARG A 84 -7.88 -5.53 -11.37
N ALA A 85 -7.03 -5.14 -10.42
CA ALA A 85 -6.47 -6.05 -9.41
C ALA A 85 -7.54 -6.56 -8.42
N ILE A 86 -8.50 -5.70 -8.04
CA ILE A 86 -9.64 -6.08 -7.17
C ILE A 86 -10.53 -7.10 -7.89
N GLY A 87 -10.88 -6.86 -9.15
CA GLY A 87 -11.75 -7.76 -9.94
C GLY A 87 -11.13 -9.12 -10.29
N THR A 88 -9.80 -9.20 -10.42
CA THR A 88 -9.10 -10.48 -10.66
C THR A 88 -8.99 -11.35 -9.42
N TYR A 89 -8.89 -10.75 -8.22
CA TYR A 89 -8.70 -11.51 -6.99
C TYR A 89 -10.02 -12.11 -6.45
N GLU A 90 -11.17 -11.48 -6.70
CA GLU A 90 -12.48 -12.05 -6.36
C GLU A 90 -12.88 -13.23 -7.26
N ARG A 91 -12.36 -13.28 -8.49
CA ARG A 91 -12.63 -14.37 -9.45
C ARG A 91 -11.74 -15.61 -9.28
N ALA A 92 -10.54 -15.47 -8.72
CA ALA A 92 -9.58 -16.57 -8.55
C ALA A 92 -9.91 -17.53 -7.38
N ARG A 93 -11.17 -17.53 -6.90
CA ARG A 93 -11.59 -18.32 -5.73
C ARG A 93 -12.94 -19.06 -5.89
N HIS A 94 -13.38 -19.28 -7.13
CA HIS A 94 -14.45 -20.23 -7.45
C HIS A 94 -13.87 -21.43 -8.20
#